data_AF-A0A6G9AL42-F1
#
_entry.id   AF-A0A6G9AL42-F1
#
_cell.length_a   1.000
_cell.length_b   1.000
_cell.length_c   1.000
_cell.angle_alpha   90.00
_cell.angle_beta   90.00
_cell.angle_gamma   90.00
#
_symmetry.space_group_name_H-M   'P 1'
#
loop_
_entity.id
_entity.type
_entity.pdbx_description
1 polymer ?
#
loop_
_entity_poly.entity_id
_entity_poly.type
_entity_poly.pdbx_seq_one_letter_code
_entity_poly.pdbx_strand_id
1 'polypeptide(L)'
;MTTTNGQQYWLSETAEQPLVIADFQADDDVLVLPYPNLSRSDLELVQEGTDTVIRVNGSLIGRGDEPVTLAVLSNTQVYDVNPVPLLQAFYAALSAGDLSGVLDRVADDVTWQVSGPTDLLPWSGEWTGKQGVSDFYDRLREHVTSPNWEPKQYVAQGNTVAVILTLSGTSIKSGVSFSGDIVHWITVRNGKISLLQFYLDSFPIVVAVAGGRPFTIGASDKPEPHYVAKPLTSNRATDSIVLDPALLENPPQTVHTVRAMYAALQGLNVPEVRKVFAPDVVWDIFGAPDLLSWAGERNGPDAAAESANQILETMHFDHFKPTRMIYQGNTAAIVIDEGGTSLATGVPFKTSVVHIVVANEEGKVVLFRNYINTTWIVEAFLGGRPYSVPALP
;
A
#
# COMPACT_ATOMS: atom_id res chain seq x y z
N MET A 1 -20.47 -17.97 15.94
CA MET A 1 -19.60 -16.78 15.98
C MET A 1 -18.38 -17.11 16.82
N THR A 2 -17.19 -16.81 16.33
CA THR A 2 -15.93 -16.89 17.11
C THR A 2 -15.19 -15.57 17.02
N THR A 3 -14.35 -15.26 18.00
CA THR A 3 -13.55 -14.03 18.03
C THR A 3 -12.07 -14.38 18.18
N THR A 4 -11.23 -13.83 17.31
CA THR A 4 -9.77 -13.98 17.39
C THR A 4 -9.13 -12.61 17.17
N ASN A 5 -8.26 -12.15 18.08
CA ASN A 5 -7.58 -10.85 18.00
C ASN A 5 -8.51 -9.64 17.77
N GLY A 6 -9.73 -9.67 18.32
CA GLY A 6 -10.72 -8.59 18.15
C GLY A 6 -11.54 -8.65 16.86
N GLN A 7 -11.19 -9.53 15.92
CA GLN A 7 -11.96 -9.81 14.71
C GLN A 7 -13.07 -10.84 14.99
N GLN A 8 -14.30 -10.57 14.54
CA GLN A 8 -15.40 -11.54 14.60
C GLN A 8 -15.49 -12.37 13.31
N TYR A 9 -15.67 -13.69 13.49
CA TYR A 9 -15.91 -14.64 12.43
C TYR A 9 -17.32 -15.19 12.53
N TRP A 10 -18.07 -15.02 11.45
CA TRP A 10 -19.44 -15.50 11.30
C TRP A 10 -19.41 -16.78 10.47
N LEU A 11 -19.74 -17.91 11.10
CA LEU A 11 -19.69 -19.25 10.50
C LEU A 11 -21.11 -19.71 10.22
N SER A 12 -21.40 -20.16 8.99
CA SER A 12 -22.63 -20.89 8.71
C SER A 12 -22.40 -22.38 8.96
N GLU A 13 -23.16 -22.96 9.91
CA GLU A 13 -22.99 -24.36 10.36
C GLU A 13 -23.63 -25.38 9.40
N THR A 14 -24.59 -24.97 8.56
CA THR A 14 -25.28 -25.89 7.63
C THR A 14 -25.61 -25.22 6.31
N ALA A 15 -25.60 -26.01 5.23
CA ALA A 15 -25.97 -25.56 3.89
C ALA A 15 -27.49 -25.33 3.71
N GLU A 16 -28.35 -25.74 4.65
CA GLU A 16 -29.80 -25.83 4.42
C GLU A 16 -30.56 -24.52 4.59
N GLN A 17 -30.10 -23.61 5.45
CA GLN A 17 -30.75 -22.32 5.68
C GLN A 17 -29.75 -21.16 5.59
N PRO A 18 -30.17 -19.99 5.07
CA PRO A 18 -29.31 -18.83 4.99
C PRO A 18 -28.95 -18.33 6.40
N LEU A 19 -27.69 -17.96 6.60
CA LEU A 19 -27.22 -17.36 7.84
C LEU A 19 -27.70 -15.90 7.92
N VAL A 20 -28.46 -15.54 8.96
CA VAL A 20 -28.92 -14.16 9.17
C VAL A 20 -28.08 -13.49 10.27
N ILE A 21 -27.51 -12.32 9.96
CA ILE A 21 -26.55 -11.60 10.82
C ILE A 21 -27.03 -10.17 11.02
N ALA A 22 -27.36 -9.77 12.25
CA ALA A 22 -27.96 -8.46 12.54
C ALA A 22 -26.96 -7.31 12.80
N ASP A 23 -25.73 -7.63 13.23
CA ASP A 23 -24.75 -6.62 13.69
C ASP A 23 -23.41 -6.70 12.95
N PHE A 24 -23.42 -7.13 11.68
CA PHE A 24 -22.19 -7.33 10.90
C PHE A 24 -21.43 -6.01 10.68
N GLN A 25 -20.20 -5.92 11.18
CA GLN A 25 -19.34 -4.76 10.98
C GLN A 25 -18.48 -4.94 9.72
N ALA A 26 -18.87 -4.31 8.59
CA ALA A 26 -18.20 -4.51 7.31
C ALA A 26 -16.68 -4.21 7.29
N ASP A 27 -16.21 -3.36 8.20
CA ASP A 27 -14.80 -2.97 8.30
C ASP A 27 -13.96 -3.95 9.14
N ASP A 28 -14.58 -4.76 10.01
CA ASP A 28 -13.91 -5.60 11.02
C ASP A 28 -14.28 -7.09 10.95
N ASP A 29 -15.50 -7.41 10.55
CA ASP A 29 -16.03 -8.76 10.58
C ASP A 29 -15.69 -9.53 9.30
N VAL A 30 -15.58 -10.85 9.44
CA VAL A 30 -15.42 -11.77 8.31
C VAL A 30 -16.51 -12.83 8.34
N LEU A 31 -17.14 -13.01 7.18
CA LEU A 31 -18.07 -14.10 6.91
C LEU A 31 -17.30 -15.31 6.38
N VAL A 32 -17.53 -16.47 6.98
CA VAL A 32 -16.97 -17.76 6.57
C VAL A 32 -18.11 -18.66 6.11
N LEU A 33 -18.07 -19.05 4.84
CA LEU A 33 -19.08 -19.91 4.22
C LEU A 33 -18.60 -21.37 4.19
N PRO A 34 -19.48 -22.37 4.40
CA PRO A 34 -19.14 -23.78 4.45
C PRO A 34 -18.94 -24.40 3.05
N TYR A 35 -18.40 -23.63 2.11
CA TYR A 35 -18.18 -24.03 0.72
C TYR A 35 -16.74 -23.71 0.32
N PRO A 36 -15.78 -24.59 0.63
CA PRO A 36 -14.35 -24.33 0.44
C PRO A 36 -13.93 -24.23 -1.04
N ASN A 37 -14.83 -24.56 -1.97
CA ASN A 37 -14.59 -24.42 -3.41
C ASN A 37 -15.13 -23.12 -3.98
N LEU A 38 -15.86 -22.33 -3.19
CA LEU A 38 -16.36 -21.03 -3.63
C LEU A 38 -15.30 -19.96 -3.37
N SER A 39 -14.97 -19.24 -4.43
CA SER A 39 -14.19 -18.02 -4.38
C SER A 39 -15.10 -16.81 -4.16
N ARG A 40 -14.51 -15.66 -3.83
CA ARG A 40 -15.27 -14.40 -3.77
C ARG A 40 -16.01 -14.12 -5.08
N SER A 41 -15.42 -14.41 -6.25
CA SER A 41 -16.04 -14.14 -7.56
C SER A 41 -17.30 -14.94 -7.84
N ASP A 42 -17.56 -16.01 -7.08
CA ASP A 42 -18.76 -16.83 -7.24
C ASP A 42 -19.99 -16.25 -6.51
N LEU A 43 -19.78 -15.20 -5.70
CA LEU A 43 -20.79 -14.65 -4.79
C LEU A 43 -21.36 -13.31 -5.27
N GLU A 44 -22.67 -13.15 -5.14
CA GLU A 44 -23.39 -11.92 -5.48
C GLU A 44 -23.86 -11.15 -4.23
N LEU A 45 -23.46 -9.87 -4.18
CA LEU A 45 -23.84 -8.76 -3.30
C LEU A 45 -25.18 -8.09 -3.58
N VAL A 46 -26.33 -8.63 -3.17
CA VAL A 46 -27.63 -8.01 -3.51
C VAL A 46 -28.14 -7.12 -2.37
N GLN A 47 -28.49 -5.87 -2.65
CA GLN A 47 -29.10 -4.98 -1.66
C GLN A 47 -30.62 -5.17 -1.65
N GLU A 48 -31.21 -5.51 -0.50
CA GLU A 48 -32.65 -5.65 -0.30
C GLU A 48 -33.10 -4.75 0.86
N GLY A 49 -33.56 -3.54 0.53
CA GLY A 49 -33.87 -2.52 1.54
C GLY A 49 -32.61 -2.05 2.26
N THR A 50 -32.54 -2.30 3.56
CA THR A 50 -31.38 -2.01 4.41
C THR A 50 -30.42 -3.19 4.56
N ASP A 51 -30.76 -4.34 3.98
CA ASP A 51 -30.02 -5.59 4.15
C ASP A 51 -29.13 -5.87 2.94
N THR A 52 -28.04 -6.59 3.17
CA THR A 52 -27.23 -7.20 2.11
C THR A 52 -27.45 -8.71 2.07
N VAL A 53 -27.94 -9.22 0.96
CA VAL A 53 -28.17 -10.64 0.71
C VAL A 53 -27.02 -11.19 -0.13
N ILE A 54 -26.37 -12.24 0.38
CA ILE A 54 -25.24 -12.91 -0.28
C ILE A 54 -25.75 -14.16 -0.96
N ARG A 55 -25.64 -14.22 -2.29
CA ARG A 55 -26.13 -15.33 -3.13
C ARG A 55 -24.99 -16.02 -3.87
N VAL A 56 -25.26 -17.25 -4.31
CA VAL A 56 -24.41 -18.02 -5.23
C VAL A 56 -25.29 -18.69 -6.29
N ASN A 57 -24.75 -18.95 -7.48
CA ASN A 57 -25.42 -19.83 -8.44
C ASN A 57 -25.53 -21.25 -7.83
N GLY A 58 -26.75 -21.80 -7.74
CA GLY A 58 -26.99 -23.10 -7.12
C GLY A 58 -26.16 -24.23 -7.73
N SER A 59 -25.81 -24.15 -9.01
CA SER A 59 -25.07 -25.20 -9.72
C SER A 59 -23.66 -25.38 -9.14
N LEU A 60 -23.04 -24.31 -8.64
CA LEU A 60 -21.71 -24.33 -8.01
C LEU A 60 -21.70 -25.07 -6.67
N ILE A 61 -22.87 -25.22 -6.04
CA ILE A 61 -23.05 -25.92 -4.76
C ILE A 61 -23.96 -27.15 -4.89
N GLY A 62 -24.24 -27.61 -6.12
CA GLY A 62 -25.06 -28.80 -6.37
C GLY A 62 -26.56 -28.63 -6.07
N ARG A 63 -27.10 -27.41 -6.17
CA ARG A 63 -28.50 -27.05 -5.85
C ARG A 63 -29.31 -26.49 -7.04
N GLY A 64 -29.13 -27.07 -8.22
CA GLY A 64 -29.83 -26.64 -9.44
C GLY A 64 -29.39 -25.28 -9.95
N ASP A 65 -29.99 -24.77 -11.02
CA ASP A 65 -29.47 -23.55 -11.71
C ASP A 65 -29.95 -22.22 -11.10
N GLU A 66 -30.88 -22.28 -10.14
CA GLU A 66 -31.42 -21.08 -9.49
C GLU A 66 -30.45 -20.50 -8.45
N PRO A 67 -30.40 -19.17 -8.27
CA PRO A 67 -29.61 -18.55 -7.21
C PRO A 67 -30.03 -19.01 -5.80
N VAL A 68 -29.05 -19.36 -4.98
CA VAL A 68 -29.26 -19.78 -3.58
C VAL A 68 -28.72 -18.70 -2.65
N THR A 69 -29.54 -18.27 -1.68
CA THR A 69 -29.11 -17.35 -0.61
C THR A 69 -28.28 -18.10 0.41
N LEU A 70 -27.05 -17.61 0.66
CA LEU A 70 -26.13 -18.18 1.65
C LEU A 70 -26.18 -17.42 2.96
N ALA A 71 -26.30 -16.09 2.92
CA ALA A 71 -26.36 -15.24 4.10
C ALA A 71 -27.17 -13.96 3.85
N VAL A 72 -27.68 -13.37 4.94
CA VAL A 72 -28.34 -12.07 4.98
C VAL A 72 -27.68 -11.25 6.08
N LEU A 73 -27.09 -10.11 5.71
CA LEU A 73 -26.58 -9.11 6.63
C LEU A 73 -27.68 -8.08 6.86
N SER A 74 -28.42 -8.24 7.97
CA SER A 74 -29.55 -7.38 8.29
C SER A 74 -29.10 -6.00 8.73
N ASN A 75 -29.84 -4.98 8.31
CA ASN A 75 -29.56 -3.55 8.55
C ASN A 75 -28.12 -3.13 8.20
N THR A 76 -27.48 -3.86 7.28
CA THR A 76 -26.08 -3.68 6.91
C THR A 76 -25.97 -3.63 5.40
N GLN A 77 -25.51 -2.49 4.87
CA GLN A 77 -25.23 -2.33 3.45
C GLN A 77 -23.75 -2.53 3.20
N VAL A 78 -23.41 -3.63 2.52
CA VAL A 78 -22.05 -3.93 2.09
C VAL A 78 -21.99 -3.90 0.57
N TYR A 79 -21.18 -2.99 0.06
CA TYR A 79 -20.94 -2.86 -1.36
C TYR A 79 -19.63 -3.55 -1.69
N ASP A 80 -19.73 -4.73 -2.30
CA ASP A 80 -18.57 -5.36 -2.94
C ASP A 80 -18.53 -4.95 -4.40
N VAL A 81 -18.05 -3.73 -4.61
CA VAL A 81 -17.75 -3.24 -5.95
C VAL A 81 -16.29 -3.51 -6.21
N ASN A 82 -15.96 -3.97 -7.42
CA ASN A 82 -14.59 -3.88 -7.91
C ASN A 82 -14.15 -2.40 -7.76
N PRO A 83 -13.16 -2.08 -6.94
CA PRO A 83 -12.76 -0.70 -6.71
C PRO A 83 -12.08 -0.09 -7.94
N VAL A 84 -11.59 -0.89 -8.89
CA VAL A 84 -10.79 -0.41 -10.02
C VAL A 84 -11.53 0.61 -10.91
N PRO A 85 -12.78 0.40 -11.37
CA PRO A 85 -13.51 1.41 -12.13
C PRO A 85 -13.71 2.75 -11.39
N LEU A 86 -13.98 2.71 -10.07
CA LEU A 86 -14.04 3.91 -9.23
C LEU A 86 -12.71 4.65 -9.27
N LEU A 87 -11.60 3.92 -9.10
CA LEU A 87 -10.26 4.50 -9.08
C LEU A 87 -9.84 5.04 -10.45
N GLN A 88 -10.16 4.35 -11.55
CA GLN A 88 -9.92 4.86 -12.90
C GLN A 88 -10.61 6.21 -13.12
N ALA A 89 -11.87 6.33 -12.70
CA ALA A 89 -12.61 7.58 -12.80
C ALA A 89 -12.06 8.66 -11.84
N PHE A 90 -11.57 8.26 -10.66
CA PHE A 90 -10.87 9.16 -9.74
C PHE A 90 -9.57 9.71 -10.35
N TYR A 91 -8.71 8.86 -10.92
CA TYR A 91 -7.48 9.32 -11.58
C TYR A 91 -7.76 10.16 -12.83
N ALA A 92 -8.84 9.88 -13.57
CA ALA A 92 -9.27 10.75 -14.67
C ALA A 92 -9.63 12.16 -14.17
N ALA A 93 -10.35 12.28 -13.05
CA ALA A 93 -10.66 13.57 -12.43
C ALA A 93 -9.39 14.27 -11.91
N LEU A 94 -8.45 13.52 -11.30
CA LEU A 94 -7.15 14.03 -10.85
C LEU A 94 -6.37 14.67 -12.01
N SER A 95 -6.18 13.93 -13.10
CA SER A 95 -5.41 14.39 -14.26
C SER A 95 -6.11 15.52 -15.02
N ALA A 96 -7.44 15.65 -14.91
CA ALA A 96 -8.19 16.78 -15.43
C ALA A 96 -8.17 18.03 -14.53
N GLY A 97 -7.63 17.93 -13.30
CA GLY A 97 -7.71 18.99 -12.30
C GLY A 97 -9.12 19.22 -11.74
N ASP A 98 -10.05 18.28 -11.96
CA ASP A 98 -11.44 18.34 -11.52
C ASP A 98 -11.57 17.97 -10.04
N LEU A 99 -11.39 18.99 -9.17
CA LEU A 99 -11.51 18.80 -7.72
C LEU A 99 -12.93 18.36 -7.32
N SER A 100 -13.98 18.82 -8.00
CA SER A 100 -15.34 18.37 -7.70
C SER A 100 -15.49 16.87 -7.96
N GLY A 101 -15.02 16.39 -9.11
CA GLY A 101 -15.02 14.97 -9.44
C GLY A 101 -14.17 14.13 -8.49
N VAL A 102 -13.07 14.67 -7.96
CA VAL A 102 -12.27 14.02 -6.91
C VAL A 102 -13.08 13.92 -5.61
N LEU A 103 -13.65 15.03 -5.13
CA LEU A 103 -14.42 15.08 -3.89
C LEU A 103 -15.68 14.23 -3.95
N ASP A 104 -16.31 14.09 -5.12
CA ASP A 104 -17.45 13.20 -5.31
C ASP A 104 -17.09 11.72 -5.14
N ARG A 105 -15.80 11.33 -5.18
CA ARG A 105 -15.36 9.93 -5.10
C ARG A 105 -14.73 9.56 -3.75
N VAL A 106 -14.52 10.53 -2.87
CA VAL A 106 -14.01 10.28 -1.50
C VAL A 106 -15.16 10.30 -0.49
N ALA A 107 -14.98 9.55 0.60
CA ALA A 107 -15.91 9.53 1.72
C ALA A 107 -15.87 10.88 2.46
N ASP A 108 -16.95 11.24 3.15
CA ASP A 108 -17.03 12.50 3.91
C ASP A 108 -15.99 12.55 5.03
N ASP A 109 -15.60 11.39 5.57
CA ASP A 109 -14.62 11.17 6.62
C ASP A 109 -13.28 10.58 6.11
N VAL A 110 -12.98 10.74 4.82
CA VAL A 110 -11.76 10.20 4.20
C VAL A 110 -10.49 10.58 4.99
N THR A 111 -9.58 9.63 5.15
CA THR A 111 -8.23 9.88 5.65
C THR A 111 -7.24 9.90 4.49
N TRP A 112 -6.52 11.00 4.32
CA TRP A 112 -5.59 11.21 3.21
C TRP A 112 -4.20 11.51 3.76
N GLN A 113 -3.22 10.67 3.43
CA GLN A 113 -1.93 10.64 4.10
C GLN A 113 -0.80 10.70 3.09
N VAL A 114 0.03 11.72 3.17
CA VAL A 114 1.14 11.93 2.25
C VAL A 114 2.44 11.91 3.03
N SER A 115 3.25 10.87 2.82
CA SER A 115 4.53 10.72 3.52
C SER A 115 5.54 11.77 3.06
N GLY A 116 6.27 12.36 4.00
CA GLY A 116 7.30 13.35 3.69
C GLY A 116 7.57 14.36 4.81
N PRO A 117 8.61 15.19 4.65
CA PRO A 117 8.91 16.29 5.58
C PRO A 117 7.91 17.45 5.41
N THR A 118 7.06 17.67 6.41
CA THR A 118 5.96 18.66 6.34
C THR A 118 6.40 20.11 6.22
N ASP A 119 7.62 20.41 6.65
CA ASP A 119 8.23 21.73 6.54
C ASP A 119 8.79 22.04 5.14
N LEU A 120 9.18 21.01 4.38
CA LEU A 120 9.71 21.15 3.02
C LEU A 120 8.68 20.83 1.93
N LEU A 121 7.74 19.94 2.22
CA LEU A 121 6.63 19.55 1.37
C LEU A 121 5.32 19.92 2.10
N PRO A 122 4.80 21.15 1.98
CA PRO A 122 3.66 21.61 2.78
C PRO A 122 2.32 20.89 2.51
N TRP A 123 2.26 20.06 1.47
CA TRP A 123 1.13 19.17 1.19
C TRP A 123 1.29 17.77 1.79
N SER A 124 2.47 17.45 2.36
CA SER A 124 2.65 16.22 3.13
C SER A 124 1.97 16.33 4.50
N GLY A 125 1.63 15.20 5.11
CA GLY A 125 0.83 15.16 6.34
C GLY A 125 -0.41 14.29 6.25
N GLU A 126 -1.25 14.41 7.27
CA GLU A 126 -2.60 13.85 7.32
C GLU A 126 -3.64 14.93 7.05
N TRP A 127 -4.58 14.62 6.17
CA TRP A 127 -5.71 15.45 5.82
C TRP A 127 -6.99 14.64 6.00
N THR A 128 -7.98 15.20 6.68
CA THR A 128 -9.21 14.46 7.05
C THR A 128 -10.45 15.12 6.45
N GLY A 129 -11.32 14.27 5.91
CA GLY A 129 -12.56 14.64 5.26
C GLY A 129 -12.37 15.40 3.96
N LYS A 130 -13.49 15.73 3.31
CA LYS A 130 -13.48 16.45 2.02
C LYS A 130 -12.81 17.82 2.09
N GLN A 131 -12.93 18.51 3.22
CA GLN A 131 -12.23 19.78 3.43
C GLN A 131 -10.71 19.58 3.46
N GLY A 132 -10.22 18.61 4.23
CA GLY A 132 -8.79 18.30 4.26
C GLY A 132 -8.23 17.92 2.89
N VAL A 133 -8.98 17.15 2.09
CA VAL A 133 -8.59 16.86 0.70
C VAL A 133 -8.49 18.15 -0.11
N SER A 134 -9.43 19.08 0.03
CA SER A 134 -9.38 20.37 -0.67
C SER A 134 -8.16 21.19 -0.26
N ASP A 135 -7.87 21.27 1.04
CA ASP A 135 -6.70 21.98 1.58
C ASP A 135 -5.39 21.36 1.06
N PHE A 136 -5.32 20.03 0.96
CA PHE A 136 -4.21 19.33 0.32
C PHE A 136 -4.00 19.78 -1.13
N TYR A 137 -5.07 19.89 -1.93
CA TYR A 137 -4.98 20.34 -3.31
C TYR A 137 -4.50 21.79 -3.42
N ASP A 138 -4.99 22.66 -2.54
CA ASP A 138 -4.58 24.05 -2.52
C ASP A 138 -3.07 24.15 -2.22
N ARG A 139 -2.59 23.43 -1.20
CA ARG A 139 -1.15 23.34 -0.90
C ARG A 139 -0.33 22.77 -2.04
N LEU A 140 -0.79 21.70 -2.67
CA LEU A 140 -0.08 21.10 -3.79
C LEU A 140 0.03 22.09 -4.96
N ARG A 141 -1.07 22.77 -5.32
CA ARG A 141 -1.12 23.72 -6.44
C ARG A 141 -0.36 25.02 -6.17
N GLU A 142 -0.20 25.42 -4.91
CA GLU A 142 0.67 26.53 -4.50
C GLU A 142 2.17 26.25 -4.79
N HIS A 143 2.57 24.98 -4.87
CA HIS A 143 3.98 24.59 -4.93
C HIS A 143 4.38 23.81 -6.19
N VAL A 144 3.42 23.13 -6.83
CA VAL A 144 3.65 22.23 -7.97
C VAL A 144 2.71 22.59 -9.12
N THR A 145 3.30 22.90 -10.27
CA THR A 145 2.59 23.01 -11.55
C THR A 145 2.57 21.68 -12.29
N SER A 146 1.49 21.46 -13.04
CA SER A 146 1.30 20.30 -13.92
C SER A 146 1.50 18.94 -13.23
N PRO A 147 0.91 18.69 -12.04
CA PRO A 147 0.98 17.37 -11.44
C PRO A 147 0.29 16.36 -12.36
N ASN A 148 1.04 15.36 -12.82
CA ASN A 148 0.52 14.28 -13.63
C ASN A 148 0.49 12.99 -12.80
N TRP A 149 -0.65 12.31 -12.84
CA TRP A 149 -0.88 11.04 -12.15
C TRP A 149 -1.14 9.99 -13.21
N GLU A 150 -0.21 9.07 -13.41
CA GLU A 150 -0.31 8.06 -14.45
C GLU A 150 -0.37 6.65 -13.84
N PRO A 151 -1.57 6.11 -13.56
CA PRO A 151 -1.73 4.74 -13.09
C PRO A 151 -1.18 3.73 -14.09
N LYS A 152 -0.33 2.82 -13.61
CA LYS A 152 0.29 1.75 -14.41
C LYS A 152 -0.34 0.40 -14.12
N GLN A 153 -0.62 0.13 -12.84
CA GLN A 153 -1.17 -1.15 -12.41
C GLN A 153 -2.02 -0.96 -11.15
N TYR A 154 -3.09 -1.76 -11.06
CA TYR A 154 -3.92 -1.90 -9.88
C TYR A 154 -3.69 -3.31 -9.34
N VAL A 155 -3.38 -3.45 -8.05
CA VAL A 155 -3.38 -4.72 -7.32
C VAL A 155 -4.53 -4.64 -6.34
N ALA A 156 -5.64 -5.29 -6.66
CA ALA A 156 -6.88 -5.19 -5.88
C ALA A 156 -7.20 -6.52 -5.17
N GLN A 157 -7.58 -6.42 -3.90
CA GLN A 157 -8.13 -7.53 -3.11
C GLN A 157 -9.24 -6.99 -2.21
N GLY A 158 -10.46 -7.49 -2.40
CA GLY A 158 -11.64 -6.98 -1.70
C GLY A 158 -11.81 -5.48 -1.90
N ASN A 159 -11.90 -4.74 -0.80
CA ASN A 159 -12.09 -3.30 -0.81
C ASN A 159 -10.78 -2.47 -0.77
N THR A 160 -9.63 -3.13 -0.85
CA THR A 160 -8.32 -2.49 -0.78
C THR A 160 -7.57 -2.63 -2.11
N VAL A 161 -6.87 -1.56 -2.52
CA VAL A 161 -6.11 -1.49 -3.76
C VAL A 161 -4.76 -0.82 -3.52
N ALA A 162 -3.68 -1.45 -3.99
CA ALA A 162 -2.42 -0.78 -4.22
C ALA A 162 -2.37 -0.34 -5.68
N VAL A 163 -2.32 0.96 -5.92
CA VAL A 163 -2.16 1.54 -7.26
C VAL A 163 -0.71 1.93 -7.43
N ILE A 164 -0.05 1.29 -8.38
CA ILE A 164 1.30 1.65 -8.83
C ILE A 164 1.15 2.69 -9.93
N LEU A 165 1.76 3.85 -9.76
CA LEU A 165 1.63 4.97 -10.68
C LEU A 165 2.92 5.79 -10.77
N THR A 166 3.11 6.47 -11.89
CA THR A 166 4.14 7.51 -12.01
C THR A 166 3.53 8.85 -11.64
N LEU A 167 4.17 9.54 -10.70
CA LEU A 167 3.88 10.93 -10.34
C LEU A 167 4.96 11.82 -10.93
N SER A 168 4.56 12.88 -11.62
CA SER A 168 5.48 13.93 -12.06
C SER A 168 4.89 15.32 -11.89
N GLY A 169 5.76 16.32 -11.86
CA GLY A 169 5.37 17.73 -11.74
C GLY A 169 6.58 18.66 -11.79
N THR A 170 6.33 19.96 -11.75
CA THR A 170 7.38 20.98 -11.73
C THR A 170 7.18 21.88 -10.53
N SER A 171 8.23 22.08 -9.72
CA SER A 171 8.18 23.03 -8.62
C SER A 171 8.00 24.45 -9.16
N ILE A 172 7.00 25.16 -8.64
CA ILE A 172 6.75 26.57 -9.00
C ILE A 172 7.90 27.46 -8.56
N LYS A 173 8.43 27.20 -7.35
CA LYS A 173 9.48 28.02 -6.73
C LYS A 173 10.79 27.95 -7.51
N SER A 174 11.21 26.75 -7.90
CA SER A 174 12.53 26.52 -8.48
C SER A 174 12.52 26.32 -10.00
N GLY A 175 11.37 26.00 -10.59
CA GLY A 175 11.26 25.57 -11.99
C GLY A 175 11.81 24.17 -12.28
N VAL A 176 12.25 23.42 -11.27
CA VAL A 176 12.81 22.07 -11.43
C VAL A 176 11.68 21.03 -11.45
N SER A 177 11.72 20.15 -12.44
CA SER A 177 10.79 19.03 -12.55
C SER A 177 11.23 17.83 -11.71
N PHE A 178 10.27 17.08 -11.20
CA PHE A 178 10.45 15.77 -10.59
C PHE A 178 9.55 14.74 -11.27
N SER A 179 9.98 13.49 -11.24
CA SER A 179 9.21 12.34 -11.68
C SER A 179 9.66 11.12 -10.89
N GLY A 180 8.73 10.27 -10.48
CA GLY A 180 9.04 9.03 -9.79
C GLY A 180 7.81 8.12 -9.71
N ASP A 181 8.06 6.82 -9.62
CA ASP A 181 6.98 5.89 -9.33
C ASP A 181 6.62 5.99 -7.84
N ILE A 182 5.33 5.85 -7.55
CA ILE A 182 4.78 5.85 -6.20
C ILE A 182 3.76 4.73 -6.08
N VAL A 183 3.38 4.40 -4.85
CA VAL A 183 2.20 3.58 -4.57
C VAL A 183 1.19 4.40 -3.79
N HIS A 184 -0.06 4.41 -4.28
CA HIS A 184 -1.20 4.77 -3.45
C HIS A 184 -1.80 3.48 -2.86
N TRP A 185 -1.83 3.38 -1.53
CA TRP A 185 -2.61 2.36 -0.84
C TRP A 185 -4.00 2.93 -0.54
N ILE A 186 -5.03 2.29 -1.04
CA ILE A 186 -6.40 2.82 -1.05
C ILE A 186 -7.35 1.81 -0.42
N THR A 187 -8.22 2.29 0.47
CA THR A 187 -9.39 1.54 0.93
C THR A 187 -10.66 2.21 0.45
N VAL A 188 -11.59 1.41 -0.05
CA VAL A 188 -12.92 1.84 -0.50
C VAL A 188 -13.96 1.37 0.51
N ARG A 189 -14.88 2.25 0.87
CA ARG A 189 -16.04 1.95 1.71
C ARG A 189 -17.26 2.59 1.08
N ASN A 190 -18.33 1.81 0.90
CA ASN A 190 -19.59 2.28 0.32
C ASN A 190 -19.42 2.99 -1.03
N GLY A 191 -18.56 2.43 -1.89
CA GLY A 191 -18.26 3.00 -3.21
C GLY A 191 -17.51 4.33 -3.20
N LYS A 192 -16.91 4.71 -2.06
CA LYS A 192 -16.09 5.92 -1.90
C LYS A 192 -14.72 5.57 -1.32
N ILE A 193 -13.70 6.33 -1.69
CA ILE A 193 -12.36 6.22 -1.10
C ILE A 193 -12.43 6.71 0.35
N SER A 194 -12.18 5.84 1.32
CA SER A 194 -12.15 6.15 2.76
C SER A 194 -10.74 6.34 3.30
N LEU A 195 -9.74 5.74 2.65
CA LEU A 195 -8.32 5.91 2.98
C LEU A 195 -7.50 6.04 1.69
N LEU A 196 -6.57 6.97 1.65
CA LEU A 196 -5.52 7.04 0.63
C LEU A 196 -4.18 7.38 1.29
N GLN A 197 -3.19 6.50 1.17
CA GLN A 197 -1.84 6.69 1.69
C GLN A 197 -0.81 6.70 0.55
N PHE A 198 0.09 7.68 0.57
CA PHE A 198 1.16 7.81 -0.42
C PHE A 198 2.45 7.21 0.13
N TYR A 199 3.00 6.27 -0.64
CA TYR A 199 4.33 5.70 -0.45
C TYR A 199 5.20 6.14 -1.62
N LEU A 200 6.16 7.02 -1.36
CA LEU A 200 6.96 7.67 -2.39
C LEU A 200 8.39 7.95 -1.92
N ASP A 201 9.31 8.00 -2.88
CA ASP A 201 10.64 8.56 -2.70
C ASP A 201 10.54 10.09 -2.56
N SER A 202 10.56 10.58 -1.33
CA SER A 202 10.38 12.01 -1.04
C SER A 202 11.61 12.84 -1.39
N PHE A 203 12.81 12.24 -1.40
CA PHE A 203 14.06 12.99 -1.53
C PHE A 203 14.23 13.70 -2.88
N PRO A 204 13.98 13.08 -4.05
CA PRO A 204 13.96 13.77 -5.34
C PRO A 204 12.98 14.95 -5.40
N ILE A 205 11.83 14.82 -4.73
CA ILE A 205 10.82 15.89 -4.69
C ILE A 205 11.32 17.07 -3.85
N VAL A 206 11.92 16.79 -2.68
CA VAL A 206 12.56 17.81 -1.84
C VAL A 206 13.66 18.54 -2.62
N VAL A 207 14.51 17.80 -3.34
CA VAL A 207 15.57 18.38 -4.18
C VAL A 207 14.97 19.28 -5.27
N ALA A 208 13.90 18.86 -5.93
CA ALA A 208 13.22 19.67 -6.94
C ALA A 208 12.63 20.94 -6.32
N VAL A 209 11.91 20.85 -5.21
CA VAL A 209 11.30 22.01 -4.51
C VAL A 209 12.36 22.99 -3.99
N ALA A 210 13.50 22.48 -3.53
CA ALA A 210 14.62 23.30 -3.08
C ALA A 210 15.40 23.95 -4.25
N GLY A 211 15.24 23.45 -5.49
CA GLY A 211 15.92 23.95 -6.67
C GLY A 211 17.33 23.39 -6.89
N GLY A 212 17.57 22.16 -6.42
CA GLY A 212 18.85 21.47 -6.53
C GLY A 212 19.37 20.95 -5.19
N ARG A 213 20.55 20.33 -5.22
CA ARG A 213 21.27 19.88 -4.02
C ARG A 213 22.23 20.97 -3.55
N PRO A 214 21.81 21.84 -2.62
CA PRO A 214 22.71 22.23 -1.53
C PRO A 214 21.92 22.40 -0.23
N PHE A 215 22.03 21.43 0.69
CA PHE A 215 21.40 21.57 2.01
C PHE A 215 22.17 22.61 2.82
N THR A 216 21.60 23.81 2.91
CA THR A 216 21.79 24.75 4.02
C THR A 216 20.44 25.42 4.22
N ILE A 217 19.52 24.66 4.81
CA ILE A 217 18.32 25.24 5.39
C ILE A 217 18.71 25.65 6.81
N GLY A 218 18.38 26.88 7.22
CA GLY A 218 18.62 27.34 8.59
C GLY A 218 18.00 26.36 9.59
N ALA A 219 18.68 26.14 10.72
CA ALA A 219 18.22 25.23 11.76
C ALA A 219 16.78 25.56 12.18
N SER A 220 15.93 24.54 12.24
CA SER A 220 14.79 24.57 13.16
C SER A 220 15.27 24.04 14.50
N ASP A 221 15.00 24.77 15.56
CA ASP A 221 15.28 24.36 16.95
C ASP A 221 14.29 23.29 17.46
N LYS A 222 13.46 22.73 16.59
CA LYS A 222 12.44 21.74 16.91
C LYS A 222 12.73 20.42 16.20
N PRO A 223 12.46 19.26 16.82
CA PRO A 223 12.39 18.00 16.09
C PRO A 223 11.21 18.11 15.10
N GLU A 224 11.53 18.44 13.84
CA GLU A 224 10.55 18.73 12.79
C GLU A 224 9.88 17.45 12.27
N PRO A 225 8.58 17.48 11.92
CA PRO A 225 7.78 16.27 11.80
C PRO A 225 7.84 15.73 10.38
N HIS A 226 8.60 14.64 10.21
CA HIS A 226 8.35 13.73 9.09
C HIS A 226 7.00 13.08 9.31
N TYR A 227 6.09 13.28 8.36
CA TYR A 227 4.86 12.51 8.34
C TYR A 227 5.15 11.13 7.76
N VAL A 228 4.77 10.09 8.49
CA VAL A 228 4.81 8.70 8.06
C VAL A 228 3.37 8.21 8.03
N ALA A 229 2.98 7.54 6.94
CA ALA A 229 1.69 6.89 6.82
C ALA A 229 1.43 6.03 8.07
N LYS A 230 0.26 6.20 8.68
CA LYS A 230 -0.07 5.48 9.92
C LYS A 230 -0.27 3.99 9.58
N PRO A 231 0.08 3.07 10.50
CA PRO A 231 -0.23 1.67 10.33
C PRO A 231 -1.71 1.46 10.03
N LEU A 232 -2.00 0.54 9.11
CA LEU A 232 -3.36 0.16 8.77
C LEU A 232 -4.07 -0.41 10.00
N THR A 233 -5.28 0.08 10.28
CA THR A 233 -6.00 -0.21 11.53
C THR A 233 -7.01 -1.34 11.43
N SER A 234 -7.31 -1.86 10.23
CA SER A 234 -8.31 -2.92 10.07
C SER A 234 -7.83 -4.21 10.71
N ASN A 235 -8.62 -4.73 11.65
CA ASN A 235 -8.36 -6.02 12.30
C ASN A 235 -8.64 -7.21 11.39
N ARG A 236 -9.22 -6.99 10.19
CA ARG A 236 -9.52 -8.07 9.27
C ARG A 236 -8.24 -8.75 8.77
N ALA A 237 -8.21 -10.07 8.89
CA ALA A 237 -7.17 -10.92 8.30
C ALA A 237 -7.16 -10.92 6.76
N THR A 238 -8.21 -10.40 6.12
CA THR A 238 -8.36 -10.27 4.65
C THR A 238 -9.13 -8.98 4.32
N ASP A 239 -8.82 -8.38 3.17
CA ASP A 239 -9.57 -7.22 2.66
C ASP A 239 -10.94 -7.61 2.05
N SER A 240 -11.18 -8.91 1.81
CA SER A 240 -12.50 -9.43 1.47
C SER A 240 -13.36 -9.61 2.71
N ILE A 241 -14.65 -9.29 2.63
CA ILE A 241 -15.60 -9.57 3.73
C ILE A 241 -15.95 -11.07 3.85
N VAL A 242 -15.75 -11.83 2.77
CA VAL A 242 -15.88 -13.29 2.76
C VAL A 242 -14.50 -13.91 2.73
N LEU A 243 -14.23 -14.78 3.70
CA LEU A 243 -13.00 -15.55 3.74
C LEU A 243 -13.25 -16.93 3.13
N ASP A 244 -12.43 -17.28 2.15
CA ASP A 244 -12.32 -18.63 1.62
C ASP A 244 -11.29 -19.41 2.48
N PRO A 245 -11.72 -20.42 3.27
CA PRO A 245 -10.81 -21.23 4.08
C PRO A 245 -9.75 -21.96 3.24
N ALA A 246 -10.02 -22.28 1.96
CA ALA A 246 -9.06 -22.94 1.09
C ALA A 246 -7.83 -22.06 0.81
N LEU A 247 -7.98 -20.73 0.82
CA LEU A 247 -6.85 -19.79 0.71
C LEU A 247 -5.89 -19.85 1.91
N LEU A 248 -6.36 -20.30 3.08
CA LEU A 248 -5.50 -20.50 4.25
C LEU A 248 -4.74 -21.83 4.17
N GLU A 249 -5.41 -22.90 3.73
CA GLU A 249 -4.80 -24.23 3.61
C GLU A 249 -3.83 -24.32 2.43
N ASN A 250 -4.20 -23.73 1.29
CA ASN A 250 -3.42 -23.72 0.05
C ASN A 250 -3.36 -22.31 -0.54
N PRO A 251 -2.51 -21.42 0.00
CA PRO A 251 -2.41 -20.06 -0.50
C PRO A 251 -1.87 -20.05 -1.95
N PRO A 252 -2.18 -19.02 -2.75
CA PRO A 252 -1.69 -18.93 -4.13
C PRO A 252 -0.16 -18.93 -4.22
N GLN A 253 0.38 -19.37 -5.35
CA GLN A 253 1.83 -19.45 -5.58
C GLN A 253 2.55 -18.13 -5.26
N THR A 254 1.96 -16.98 -5.62
CA THR A 254 2.50 -15.64 -5.30
C THR A 254 2.72 -15.45 -3.80
N VAL A 255 1.78 -15.90 -2.96
CA VAL A 255 1.91 -15.83 -1.50
C VAL A 255 3.03 -16.74 -1.00
N HIS A 256 3.15 -17.96 -1.56
CA HIS A 256 4.26 -18.85 -1.26
C HIS A 256 5.63 -18.23 -1.64
N THR A 257 5.73 -17.64 -2.83
CA THR A 257 6.93 -16.97 -3.32
C THR A 257 7.33 -15.80 -2.43
N VAL A 258 6.39 -14.93 -2.05
CA VAL A 258 6.67 -13.79 -1.15
C VAL A 258 7.14 -14.27 0.22
N ARG A 259 6.50 -15.30 0.80
CA ARG A 259 6.91 -15.88 2.09
C ARG A 259 8.32 -16.47 2.01
N ALA A 260 8.63 -17.20 0.93
CA ALA A 260 9.96 -17.76 0.70
C ALA A 260 11.01 -16.67 0.52
N MET A 261 10.69 -15.59 -0.20
CA MET A 261 11.56 -14.42 -0.37
C MET A 261 11.94 -13.79 0.98
N TYR A 262 10.96 -13.46 1.82
CA TYR A 262 11.25 -12.87 3.14
C TYR A 262 12.06 -13.82 4.03
N ALA A 263 11.76 -15.13 4.00
CA ALA A 263 12.54 -16.12 4.76
C ALA A 263 14.01 -16.17 4.31
N ALA A 264 14.27 -16.09 2.99
CA ALA A 264 15.63 -16.06 2.46
C ALA A 264 16.38 -14.77 2.83
N LEU A 265 15.70 -13.61 2.77
CA LEU A 265 16.28 -12.30 3.10
C LEU A 265 16.58 -12.16 4.60
N GLN A 266 15.69 -12.62 5.50
CA GLN A 266 15.92 -12.57 6.95
C GLN A 266 17.17 -13.33 7.39
N GLY A 267 17.49 -14.44 6.73
CA GLY A 267 18.68 -15.22 7.02
C GLY A 267 19.95 -14.71 6.32
N LEU A 268 19.84 -13.71 5.44
CA LEU A 268 20.89 -13.32 4.46
C LEU A 268 21.57 -14.52 3.80
N ASN A 269 20.80 -15.58 3.57
CA ASN A 269 21.35 -16.83 3.10
C ASN A 269 21.49 -16.73 1.58
N VAL A 270 22.64 -16.23 1.10
CA VAL A 270 22.90 -15.98 -0.33
C VAL A 270 22.54 -17.20 -1.22
N PRO A 271 22.89 -18.45 -0.84
CA PRO A 271 22.38 -19.64 -1.53
C PRO A 271 20.85 -19.73 -1.63
N GLU A 272 20.11 -19.39 -0.57
CA GLU A 272 18.64 -19.37 -0.60
C GLU A 272 18.09 -18.17 -1.38
N VAL A 273 18.72 -17.00 -1.30
CA VAL A 273 18.39 -15.83 -2.13
C VAL A 273 18.47 -16.23 -3.61
N ARG A 274 19.57 -16.87 -4.04
CA ARG A 274 19.71 -17.39 -5.42
C ARG A 274 18.64 -18.40 -5.82
N LYS A 275 18.02 -19.11 -4.86
CA LYS A 275 16.95 -20.06 -5.15
C LYS A 275 15.58 -19.40 -5.24
N VAL A 276 15.32 -18.32 -4.52
CA VAL A 276 13.97 -17.69 -4.52
C VAL A 276 13.83 -16.61 -5.59
N PHE A 277 14.94 -16.00 -6.00
CA PHE A 277 14.97 -14.99 -7.05
C PHE A 277 15.28 -15.61 -8.42
N ALA A 278 14.65 -15.10 -9.47
CA ALA A 278 14.93 -15.48 -10.84
C ALA A 278 16.30 -14.90 -11.28
N PRO A 279 17.00 -15.53 -12.26
CA PRO A 279 18.28 -15.00 -12.75
C PRO A 279 18.19 -13.56 -13.30
N ASP A 280 17.03 -13.18 -13.83
CA ASP A 280 16.70 -11.89 -14.42
C ASP A 280 15.92 -10.96 -13.45
N VAL A 281 15.95 -11.24 -12.14
CA VAL A 281 15.28 -10.38 -11.16
C VAL A 281 15.77 -8.93 -11.27
N VAL A 282 14.82 -8.00 -11.24
CA VAL A 282 15.08 -6.58 -10.96
C VAL A 282 14.80 -6.31 -9.48
N TRP A 283 15.82 -5.86 -8.75
CA TRP A 283 15.74 -5.42 -7.36
C TRP A 283 15.92 -3.90 -7.32
N ASP A 284 14.92 -3.18 -6.84
CA ASP A 284 14.88 -1.72 -6.94
C ASP A 284 14.42 -1.11 -5.62
N ILE A 285 15.32 -0.42 -4.93
CA ILE A 285 15.00 0.30 -3.69
C ILE A 285 15.15 1.78 -3.95
N PHE A 286 14.05 2.52 -3.84
CA PHE A 286 14.10 3.95 -4.09
C PHE A 286 14.94 4.69 -3.04
N GLY A 287 15.61 5.76 -3.47
CA GLY A 287 16.63 6.44 -2.70
C GLY A 287 17.70 7.07 -3.58
N ALA A 288 18.51 7.94 -2.96
CA ALA A 288 19.65 8.57 -3.61
C ALA A 288 20.87 7.64 -3.54
N PRO A 289 21.29 6.96 -4.64
CA PRO A 289 22.33 5.92 -4.58
C PRO A 289 23.72 6.46 -4.20
N ASP A 290 23.93 7.77 -4.37
CA ASP A 290 25.16 8.44 -3.96
C ASP A 290 25.23 8.72 -2.45
N LEU A 291 24.10 8.63 -1.74
CA LEU A 291 24.01 8.82 -0.28
C LEU A 291 23.64 7.53 0.46
N LEU A 292 22.91 6.63 -0.21
CA LEU A 292 22.39 5.38 0.31
C LEU A 292 22.93 4.26 -0.58
N SER A 293 23.98 3.56 -0.16
CA SER A 293 24.70 2.57 -0.97
C SER A 293 23.80 1.44 -1.51
N TRP A 294 22.80 1.06 -0.71
CA TRP A 294 21.83 0.02 -1.05
C TRP A 294 20.75 0.46 -2.05
N ALA A 295 20.60 1.75 -2.32
CA ALA A 295 19.54 2.28 -3.17
C ALA A 295 19.84 2.12 -4.68
N GLY A 296 18.76 2.18 -5.45
CA GLY A 296 18.73 2.08 -6.90
C GLY A 296 18.51 0.66 -7.41
N GLU A 297 18.37 0.57 -8.73
CA GLU A 297 18.15 -0.69 -9.44
C GLU A 297 19.39 -1.58 -9.41
N ARG A 298 19.17 -2.88 -9.23
CA ARG A 298 20.14 -3.97 -9.23
C ARG A 298 19.55 -5.13 -10.03
N ASN A 299 20.39 -5.80 -10.81
CA ASN A 299 19.96 -6.87 -11.70
C ASN A 299 20.61 -8.20 -11.29
N GLY A 300 19.77 -9.22 -11.11
CA GLY A 300 20.18 -10.56 -10.72
C GLY A 300 20.26 -10.79 -9.20
N PRO A 301 20.20 -12.07 -8.77
CA PRO A 301 20.08 -12.44 -7.37
C PRO A 301 21.30 -12.07 -6.52
N ASP A 302 22.49 -12.02 -7.10
CA ASP A 302 23.72 -11.65 -6.39
C ASP A 302 23.75 -10.16 -6.05
N ALA A 303 23.33 -9.30 -6.99
CA ALA A 303 23.26 -7.87 -6.76
C ALA A 303 22.14 -7.50 -5.77
N ALA A 304 21.03 -8.25 -5.77
CA ALA A 304 19.99 -8.15 -4.75
C ALA A 304 20.52 -8.51 -3.35
N ALA A 305 21.27 -9.62 -3.23
CA ALA A 305 21.89 -10.02 -1.97
C ALA A 305 22.91 -8.99 -1.46
N GLU A 306 23.70 -8.40 -2.36
CA GLU A 306 24.64 -7.33 -2.02
C GLU A 306 23.93 -6.09 -1.47
N SER A 307 22.87 -5.60 -2.13
CA SER A 307 22.05 -4.49 -1.63
C SER A 307 21.43 -4.82 -0.25
N ALA A 308 20.91 -6.04 -0.06
CA ALA A 308 20.38 -6.48 1.23
C ALA A 308 21.45 -6.50 2.34
N ASN A 309 22.69 -6.92 2.03
CA ASN A 309 23.80 -6.85 2.99
C ASN A 309 24.15 -5.39 3.32
N GLN A 310 24.21 -4.50 2.33
CA GLN A 310 24.50 -3.08 2.54
C GLN A 310 23.48 -2.40 3.46
N ILE A 311 22.20 -2.80 3.40
CA ILE A 311 21.18 -2.34 4.36
C ILE A 311 21.58 -2.70 5.78
N LEU A 312 21.98 -3.95 6.04
CA LEU A 312 22.31 -4.42 7.39
C LEU A 312 23.67 -3.92 7.89
N GLU A 313 24.58 -3.59 6.99
CA GLU A 313 25.85 -2.93 7.33
C GLU A 313 25.67 -1.45 7.70
N THR A 314 24.56 -0.82 7.28
CA THR A 314 24.34 0.62 7.46
C THR A 314 23.18 0.98 8.37
N MET A 315 22.28 0.03 8.66
CA MET A 315 21.04 0.25 9.41
C MET A 315 20.86 -0.81 10.49
N HIS A 316 20.47 -0.36 11.68
CA HIS A 316 19.89 -1.23 12.71
C HIS A 316 18.39 -1.02 12.74
N PHE A 317 17.59 -2.06 12.52
CA PHE A 317 16.14 -2.01 12.66
C PHE A 317 15.73 -2.42 14.07
N ASP A 318 14.98 -1.56 14.75
CA ASP A 318 14.32 -1.92 16.02
C ASP A 318 13.04 -2.71 15.76
N HIS A 319 12.40 -2.48 14.62
CA HIS A 319 11.28 -3.27 14.10
C HIS A 319 11.26 -3.30 12.57
N PHE A 320 10.80 -4.43 12.05
CA PHE A 320 10.42 -4.64 10.66
C PHE A 320 9.15 -5.49 10.67
N LYS A 321 7.99 -4.87 10.49
CA LYS A 321 6.70 -5.51 10.68
C LYS A 321 5.84 -5.39 9.43
N PRO A 322 5.73 -6.46 8.61
CA PRO A 322 4.69 -6.54 7.60
C PRO A 322 3.31 -6.40 8.28
N THR A 323 2.56 -5.37 7.90
CA THR A 323 1.26 -5.05 8.51
C THR A 323 0.09 -5.47 7.64
N ARG A 324 0.27 -5.49 6.31
CA ARG A 324 -0.76 -5.87 5.35
C ARG A 324 -0.13 -6.42 4.08
N MET A 325 -0.80 -7.37 3.44
CA MET A 325 -0.43 -7.85 2.12
C MET A 325 -1.70 -8.10 1.31
N ILE A 326 -1.73 -7.58 0.09
CA ILE A 326 -2.71 -7.93 -0.94
C ILE A 326 -1.98 -8.49 -2.16
N TYR A 327 -2.70 -9.24 -2.98
CA TYR A 327 -2.14 -9.78 -4.22
C TYR A 327 -3.21 -9.88 -5.31
N GLN A 328 -2.76 -9.83 -6.56
CA GLN A 328 -3.59 -10.05 -7.73
C GLN A 328 -2.75 -10.68 -8.84
N GLY A 329 -3.20 -11.84 -9.33
CA GLY A 329 -2.42 -12.64 -10.27
C GLY A 329 -1.05 -12.97 -9.67
N ASN A 330 0.02 -12.59 -10.36
CA ASN A 330 1.39 -12.84 -9.94
C ASN A 330 2.04 -11.69 -9.14
N THR A 331 1.33 -10.60 -8.88
CA THR A 331 1.85 -9.41 -8.19
C THR A 331 1.31 -9.34 -6.77
N ALA A 332 2.18 -9.08 -5.80
CA ALA A 332 1.84 -8.80 -4.41
C ALA A 332 2.28 -7.39 -4.01
N ALA A 333 1.49 -6.73 -3.18
CA ALA A 333 1.82 -5.47 -2.53
C ALA A 333 1.79 -5.67 -1.01
N ILE A 334 2.87 -5.30 -0.32
CA ILE A 334 3.06 -5.53 1.10
C ILE A 334 3.36 -4.20 1.80
N VAL A 335 2.52 -3.79 2.74
CA VAL A 335 2.77 -2.64 3.61
C VAL A 335 3.56 -3.08 4.82
N ILE A 336 4.62 -2.35 5.14
CA ILE A 336 5.50 -2.63 6.28
C ILE A 336 5.61 -1.36 7.12
N ASP A 337 5.53 -1.54 8.44
CA ASP A 337 5.95 -0.55 9.44
C ASP A 337 7.38 -0.91 9.86
N GLU A 338 8.31 0.01 9.64
CA GLU A 338 9.71 -0.21 9.95
C GLU A 338 10.37 1.05 10.52
N GLY A 339 11.40 0.84 11.31
CA GLY A 339 12.17 1.91 11.90
C GLY A 339 13.46 1.39 12.45
N GLY A 340 14.29 2.33 12.89
CA GLY A 340 15.61 1.98 13.37
C GLY A 340 16.51 3.17 13.54
N THR A 341 17.80 2.90 13.49
CA THR A 341 18.87 3.90 13.60
C THR A 341 19.91 3.69 12.52
N SER A 342 20.43 4.78 11.97
CA SER A 342 21.64 4.71 11.13
C SER A 342 22.82 4.26 11.98
N LEU A 343 23.57 3.25 11.52
CA LEU A 343 24.76 2.77 12.21
C LEU A 343 25.92 3.78 12.15
N ALA A 344 25.96 4.62 11.11
CA ALA A 344 27.02 5.60 10.93
C ALA A 344 26.91 6.78 11.91
N THR A 345 25.70 7.18 12.27
CA THR A 345 25.44 8.44 13.00
C THR A 345 24.71 8.24 14.33
N GLY A 346 24.05 7.09 14.52
CA GLY A 346 23.16 6.82 15.66
C GLY A 346 21.82 7.56 15.59
N VAL A 347 21.54 8.31 14.53
CA VAL A 347 20.29 9.07 14.38
C VAL A 347 19.13 8.12 14.00
N PRO A 348 17.97 8.22 14.68
CA PRO A 348 16.83 7.37 14.38
C PRO A 348 16.10 7.79 13.09
N PHE A 349 15.46 6.81 12.47
CA PHE A 349 14.49 7.00 11.40
C PHE A 349 13.26 6.13 11.68
N LYS A 350 12.10 6.56 11.19
CA LYS A 350 10.89 5.74 11.13
C LYS A 350 10.28 5.89 9.75
N THR A 351 9.74 4.82 9.18
CA THR A 351 9.08 4.88 7.89
C THR A 351 7.99 3.83 7.78
N SER A 352 7.16 3.97 6.77
CA SER A 352 6.30 2.89 6.31
C SER A 352 6.54 2.74 4.82
N VAL A 353 6.65 1.50 4.38
CA VAL A 353 7.04 1.17 3.00
C VAL A 353 6.02 0.28 2.35
N VAL A 354 5.97 0.33 1.02
CA VAL A 354 5.31 -0.70 0.22
C VAL A 354 6.36 -1.47 -0.58
N HIS A 355 6.37 -2.79 -0.43
CA HIS A 355 7.05 -3.68 -1.35
C HIS A 355 6.08 -4.12 -2.44
N ILE A 356 6.48 -3.97 -3.70
CA ILE A 356 5.85 -4.63 -4.84
C ILE A 356 6.72 -5.81 -5.25
N VAL A 357 6.13 -6.99 -5.26
CA VAL A 357 6.80 -8.24 -5.62
C VAL A 357 6.07 -8.90 -6.76
N VAL A 358 6.78 -9.25 -7.83
CA VAL A 358 6.22 -10.01 -8.97
C VAL A 358 6.87 -11.38 -9.02
N ALA A 359 6.04 -12.41 -9.08
CA ALA A 359 6.45 -13.80 -9.25
C ALA A 359 6.31 -14.24 -10.72
N ASN A 360 7.14 -15.18 -11.16
CA ASN A 360 6.92 -15.91 -12.41
C ASN A 360 6.18 -17.24 -12.17
N GLU A 361 5.89 -17.98 -13.24
CA GLU A 361 5.18 -19.27 -13.20
C GLU A 361 5.96 -20.37 -12.45
N GLU A 362 7.28 -20.24 -12.34
CA GLU A 362 8.14 -21.14 -11.57
C GLU A 362 8.13 -20.82 -10.06
N GLY A 363 7.42 -19.76 -9.64
CA GLY A 363 7.36 -19.31 -8.26
C GLY A 363 8.63 -18.58 -7.81
N LYS A 364 9.39 -18.02 -8.75
CA LYS A 364 10.57 -17.17 -8.48
C LYS A 364 10.19 -15.70 -8.51
N VAL A 365 10.89 -14.88 -7.72
CA VAL A 365 10.73 -13.42 -7.76
C VAL A 365 11.48 -12.86 -8.97
N VAL A 366 10.77 -12.14 -9.84
CA VAL A 366 11.32 -11.44 -11.02
C VAL A 366 11.37 -9.91 -10.84
N LEU A 367 10.59 -9.37 -9.91
CA LEU A 367 10.67 -7.96 -9.52
C LEU A 367 10.50 -7.84 -8.01
N PHE A 368 11.38 -7.09 -7.38
CA PHE A 368 11.21 -6.54 -6.04
C PHE A 368 11.42 -5.02 -6.12
N ARG A 369 10.40 -4.25 -5.72
CA ARG A 369 10.50 -2.79 -5.65
C ARG A 369 10.04 -2.25 -4.30
N ASN A 370 10.87 -1.42 -3.66
CA ASN A 370 10.58 -0.79 -2.37
C ASN A 370 10.30 0.71 -2.53
N TYR A 371 9.08 1.11 -2.15
CA TYR A 371 8.60 2.50 -2.15
C TYR A 371 8.66 3.03 -0.72
N ILE A 372 9.54 4.01 -0.47
CA ILE A 372 9.96 4.40 0.88
C ILE A 372 10.16 5.92 0.99
N ASN A 373 9.80 6.50 2.13
CA ASN A 373 10.10 7.90 2.44
C ASN A 373 11.60 8.06 2.75
N THR A 374 12.37 8.31 1.71
CA THR A 374 13.84 8.35 1.78
C THR A 374 14.40 9.60 2.44
N THR A 375 13.68 10.74 2.43
CA THR A 375 14.25 11.99 2.97
C THR A 375 14.68 11.80 4.42
N TRP A 376 13.83 11.22 5.27
CA TRP A 376 14.17 10.99 6.68
C TRP A 376 15.39 10.07 6.85
N ILE A 377 15.49 9.04 6.00
CA ILE A 377 16.62 8.10 6.02
C ILE A 377 17.91 8.81 5.61
N VAL A 378 17.86 9.66 4.58
CA VAL A 378 19.00 10.48 4.17
C VAL A 378 19.47 11.38 5.32
N GLU A 379 18.56 12.03 6.06
CA GLU A 379 18.96 12.86 7.21
C GLU A 379 19.58 12.01 8.31
N ALA A 380 19.01 10.83 8.59
CA ALA A 380 19.59 9.92 9.56
C ALA A 380 21.02 9.53 9.17
N PHE A 381 21.26 9.19 7.90
CA PHE A 381 22.60 8.84 7.39
C PHE A 381 23.58 10.01 7.41
N LEU A 382 23.08 11.25 7.31
CA LEU A 382 23.90 12.47 7.33
C LEU A 382 24.02 13.12 8.72
N GLY A 383 23.40 12.56 9.75
CA GLY A 383 23.54 13.01 11.15
C GLY A 383 22.47 14.01 11.60
N GLY A 384 21.38 14.14 10.86
CA GLY A 384 20.25 15.04 11.14
C GLY A 384 20.33 16.37 10.37
N ARG A 385 19.24 17.15 10.41
CA ARG A 385 19.22 18.51 9.84
C ARG A 385 19.89 19.54 10.77
N PRO A 386 20.49 20.61 10.22
CA PRO A 386 20.81 20.79 8.80
C PRO A 386 22.08 20.02 8.42
N TYR A 387 22.02 19.27 7.34
CA TYR A 387 23.19 18.63 6.71
C TYR A 387 23.58 19.40 5.45
N SER A 388 24.72 19.10 4.83
CA SER A 388 25.09 19.60 3.50
C SER A 388 25.32 18.41 2.58
N VAL A 389 24.57 18.31 1.48
CA VAL A 389 24.87 17.32 0.42
C VAL A 389 25.89 17.94 -0.53
N PRO A 390 27.02 17.26 -0.80
CA PRO A 390 28.02 17.74 -1.76
C PRO A 390 27.41 18.03 -3.13
N ALA A 391 27.94 19.02 -3.83
CA ALA A 391 27.63 19.22 -5.25
C ALA A 391 28.04 17.96 -6.04
N LEU A 392 27.21 17.54 -7.00
CA LEU A 392 27.58 16.47 -7.93
C LEU A 392 28.86 16.89 -8.69
N PRO A 393 29.81 15.96 -8.94
CA PRO A 393 31.05 16.25 -9.66
C PRO A 393 30.82 16.72 -11.11
#